data_AF-A0A351VGW8-F1
#
_entry.id   AF-A0A351VGW8-F1
#
_cell.length_a   1.000
_cell.length_b   1.000
_cell.length_c   1.000
_cell.angle_alpha   90.00
_cell.angle_beta   90.00
_cell.angle_gamma   90.00
#
_symmetry.space_group_name_H-M   'P 1'
#
loop_
_entity.id
_entity.type
_entity.pdbx_description
1 polymer ?
#
loop_
_entity_poly.entity_id
_entity_poly.type
_entity_poly.pdbx_seq_one_letter_code
_entity_poly.pdbx_strand_id
1 'polypeptide(L)'
;MNRAMTLDPKFIQLATPVLSEFGFSGIKELVTDQLSMMILSKIAHYESETKLYESKYNKSFEVTSAQAKMIGSENFELDDDLNDWRFARESAELYRLKLQELQRA
;
A
#
# COMPACT_ATOMS: atom_id res chain seq x y z
N MET A 1 -13.93 -23.02 -15.27
CA MET A 1 -12.69 -23.02 -16.06
C MET A 1 -12.19 -21.59 -16.16
N ASN A 2 -11.17 -21.21 -15.39
CA ASN A 2 -10.48 -19.93 -15.59
C ASN A 2 -9.71 -20.03 -16.91
N ARG A 3 -10.16 -19.33 -17.95
CA ARG A 3 -9.31 -19.08 -19.12
C ARG A 3 -8.18 -18.19 -18.63
N ALA A 4 -6.95 -18.69 -18.62
CA ALA A 4 -5.79 -17.83 -18.53
C ALA A 4 -5.89 -16.81 -19.67
N MET A 5 -6.17 -15.55 -19.35
CA MET A 5 -6.09 -14.47 -20.34
C MET A 5 -4.61 -14.33 -20.71
N THR A 6 -4.25 -14.85 -21.86
CA THR A 6 -2.93 -14.64 -22.45
C THR A 6 -2.92 -13.31 -23.19
N LEU A 7 -1.85 -12.55 -23.02
CA LEU A 7 -1.61 -11.33 -23.80
C LEU A 7 -1.48 -11.69 -25.29
N ASP A 8 -1.90 -10.79 -26.17
CA ASP A 8 -1.78 -10.96 -27.62
C ASP A 8 -0.30 -11.21 -28.00
N PRO A 9 0.03 -12.35 -28.63
CA PRO A 9 1.40 -12.66 -29.05
C PRO A 9 2.02 -11.57 -29.93
N LYS A 10 1.23 -10.91 -30.78
CA LYS A 10 1.75 -9.81 -31.63
C LYS A 10 2.16 -8.62 -30.78
N PHE A 11 1.39 -8.28 -29.76
CA PHE A 11 1.74 -7.24 -28.80
C PHE A 11 3.05 -7.56 -28.08
N ILE A 12 3.22 -8.80 -27.60
CA ILE A 12 4.46 -9.23 -26.92
C ILE A 12 5.67 -9.08 -27.86
N GLN A 13 5.53 -9.49 -29.12
CA GLN A 13 6.60 -9.41 -30.12
C GLN A 13 6.99 -7.96 -30.43
N LEU A 14 6.02 -7.04 -30.47
CA LEU A 14 6.26 -5.61 -30.71
C LEU A 14 6.80 -4.88 -29.47
N ALA A 15 6.30 -5.20 -28.28
CA ALA A 15 6.65 -4.49 -27.05
C ALA A 15 8.03 -4.89 -26.52
N THR A 16 8.41 -6.17 -26.60
CA THR A 16 9.66 -6.66 -26.00
C THR A 16 10.92 -5.92 -26.46
N PRO A 17 11.15 -5.65 -27.77
CA PRO A 17 12.32 -4.88 -28.21
C PRO A 17 12.34 -3.46 -27.64
N VAL A 18 11.19 -2.77 -27.67
CA VAL A 18 11.07 -1.41 -27.12
C VAL A 18 11.35 -1.40 -25.63
N LEU A 19 10.80 -2.36 -24.88
CA LEU A 19 11.03 -2.49 -23.44
C LEU A 19 12.50 -2.75 -23.09
N SER A 20 13.22 -3.50 -23.94
CA SER A 20 14.66 -3.74 -23.75
C SER A 20 15.49 -2.47 -23.88
N GLU A 21 15.08 -1.50 -24.70
CA GLU A 21 15.73 -0.18 -24.79
C GLU A 21 15.60 0.63 -23.49
N PHE A 22 14.55 0.35 -22.69
CA PHE A 22 14.34 0.92 -21.36
C PHE A 22 14.91 0.05 -20.22
N GLY A 23 15.60 -1.05 -20.55
CA GLY A 23 16.24 -1.94 -19.56
C GLY A 23 15.36 -3.06 -19.02
N PHE A 24 14.15 -3.28 -19.56
CA PHE A 24 13.27 -4.36 -19.14
C PHE A 24 13.45 -5.61 -20.02
N SER A 25 13.51 -6.77 -19.38
CA SER A 25 13.56 -8.10 -20.02
C SER A 25 12.22 -8.54 -20.64
N GLY A 26 11.13 -7.87 -20.29
CA GLY A 26 9.82 -8.10 -20.90
C GLY A 26 8.66 -7.47 -20.12
N ILE A 27 7.44 -7.75 -20.59
CA ILE A 27 6.21 -7.18 -20.04
C ILE A 27 6.01 -7.56 -18.57
N LYS A 28 6.37 -8.79 -18.16
CA LYS A 28 6.25 -9.22 -16.76
C LYS A 28 7.05 -8.30 -15.84
N GLU A 29 8.31 -8.02 -16.16
CA GLU A 29 9.18 -7.18 -15.34
C GLU A 29 8.67 -5.74 -15.27
N LEU A 30 8.30 -5.14 -16.42
CA LEU A 30 7.69 -3.81 -16.45
C LEU A 30 6.46 -3.71 -15.54
N VAL A 31 5.55 -4.68 -15.64
CA VAL A 31 4.31 -4.70 -14.85
C VAL A 31 4.63 -4.88 -13.37
N THR A 32 5.54 -5.78 -13.02
CA THR A 32 5.98 -5.98 -11.63
C THR A 32 6.57 -4.70 -11.04
N ASP A 33 7.43 -4.01 -11.78
CA ASP A 33 8.07 -2.76 -11.32
C ASP A 33 7.04 -1.64 -11.16
N GLN A 34 6.17 -1.45 -12.16
CA GLN A 34 5.14 -0.42 -12.12
C GLN A 34 4.17 -0.65 -10.95
N LEU A 35 3.71 -1.89 -10.76
CA LEU A 35 2.82 -2.24 -9.64
C LEU A 35 3.54 -2.06 -8.30
N SER A 36 4.82 -2.43 -8.21
CA SER A 36 5.63 -2.25 -7.00
C SER A 36 5.73 -0.77 -6.63
N MET A 37 6.01 0.11 -7.60
CA MET A 37 6.05 1.56 -7.37
C MET A 37 4.70 2.11 -6.89
N MET A 38 3.60 1.68 -7.48
CA MET A 38 2.25 2.11 -7.08
C MET A 38 1.92 1.65 -5.65
N ILE A 39 2.27 0.40 -5.30
CA ILE A 39 2.06 -0.14 -3.95
C ILE A 39 2.93 0.60 -2.93
N LEU A 40 4.21 0.85 -3.24
CA LEU A 40 5.11 1.62 -2.38
C LEU A 40 4.61 3.04 -2.15
N SER A 41 4.07 3.70 -3.18
CA SER A 41 3.45 5.02 -3.04
C SER A 41 2.25 4.99 -2.09
N LYS A 42 1.42 3.94 -2.14
CA LYS A 42 0.31 3.76 -1.19
C LYS A 42 0.81 3.54 0.23
N ILE A 43 1.83 2.70 0.42
CA ILE A 43 2.45 2.48 1.74
C ILE A 43 2.97 3.81 2.31
N ALA A 44 3.76 4.56 1.52
CA ALA A 44 4.32 5.83 1.95
C ALA A 44 3.25 6.87 2.34
N HIS A 45 2.14 6.90 1.61
CA HIS A 45 1.00 7.76 1.93
C HIS A 45 0.40 7.42 3.30
N TYR A 46 0.06 6.15 3.55
CA TYR A 46 -0.53 5.74 4.84
C TYR A 46 0.45 5.82 6.01
N GLU A 47 1.74 5.59 5.77
CA GLU A 47 2.79 5.84 6.77
C GLU A 47 2.88 7.33 7.13
N SER A 48 2.70 8.22 6.16
CA SER A 48 2.65 9.66 6.41
C SER A 48 1.43 10.07 7.23
N GLU A 49 0.25 9.51 6.94
CA GLU A 49 -0.96 9.74 7.75
C GLU A 49 -0.79 9.22 9.18
N THR A 50 -0.21 8.04 9.34
CA THR A 50 0.13 7.47 10.66
C THR A 50 1.04 8.42 11.45
N LYS A 51 2.09 8.95 10.81
CA LYS A 51 3.02 9.90 11.44
C LYS A 51 2.36 11.23 11.80
N LEU A 52 1.37 11.67 11.03
CA LEU A 52 0.62 12.89 11.32
C LEU A 52 -0.13 12.75 12.65
N TYR A 53 -0.78 11.62 12.90
CA TYR A 53 -1.44 11.36 14.18
C TYR A 53 -0.45 11.15 15.33
N GLU A 54 0.65 10.43 15.10
CA GLU A 54 1.74 10.31 16.10
C GLU A 54 2.25 11.69 16.53
N SER A 55 2.39 12.61 15.58
CA SER A 55 2.78 13.99 15.85
C SER A 55 1.67 14.80 16.53
N LYS A 56 0.39 14.62 16.16
CA LYS A 56 -0.76 15.31 16.77
C LYS A 56 -0.89 14.96 18.26
N TYR A 57 -0.70 13.68 18.60
CA TYR A 57 -0.88 13.17 19.96
C TYR A 57 0.42 13.02 20.76
N ASN A 58 1.57 13.17 20.11
CA ASN A 58 2.92 12.99 20.66
C ASN A 58 3.09 11.64 21.39
N LYS A 59 2.42 10.61 20.89
CA LYS A 59 2.30 9.26 21.48
C LYS A 59 2.07 8.25 20.34
N SER A 60 2.29 6.97 20.62
CA SER A 60 1.90 5.91 19.68
C SER A 60 0.38 5.68 19.68
N PHE A 61 -0.12 5.03 18.63
CA PHE A 61 -1.52 4.67 18.49
C PHE A 61 -2.02 3.87 19.70
N GLU A 62 -1.23 2.90 20.16
CA GLU A 62 -1.59 2.01 21.26
C GLU A 62 -1.82 2.79 22.55
N VAL A 63 -0.94 3.76 22.84
CA VAL A 63 -1.05 4.59 24.03
C VAL A 63 -2.28 5.50 23.95
N THR A 64 -2.47 6.17 22.81
CA THR A 64 -3.61 7.08 22.59
C THR A 64 -4.94 6.31 22.62
N SER A 65 -5.01 5.15 21.98
CA SER A 65 -6.20 4.28 21.97
C SER A 65 -6.52 3.74 23.36
N ALA A 66 -5.51 3.35 24.15
CA ALA A 66 -5.73 2.90 25.53
C ALA A 66 -6.25 4.04 26.42
N GLN A 67 -5.71 5.25 26.25
CA GLN A 67 -6.16 6.43 27.00
C GLN A 67 -7.59 6.82 26.66
N ALA A 68 -7.96 6.80 25.37
CA ALA A 68 -9.33 7.07 24.94
C ALA A 68 -10.34 6.15 25.64
N LYS A 69 -10.03 4.86 25.76
CA LYS A 69 -10.89 3.88 26.45
C LYS A 69 -11.01 4.10 27.96
N MET A 70 -10.03 4.74 28.59
CA MET A 70 -10.06 5.06 30.03
C MET A 70 -10.82 6.34 30.33
N ILE A 71 -10.90 7.24 29.35
CA ILE A 71 -11.66 8.48 29.46
C ILE A 71 -13.14 8.12 29.31
N GLY A 72 -13.87 8.10 30.43
CA GLY A 72 -15.31 7.76 30.45
C GLY A 72 -16.23 8.81 29.82
N SER A 73 -15.69 9.78 29.08
CA SER A 73 -16.43 10.82 28.37
C SER A 73 -16.17 10.71 26.87
N GLU A 74 -17.24 10.74 26.08
CA GLU A 74 -17.19 10.68 24.62
C GLU A 74 -16.39 11.86 24.05
N ASN A 75 -15.38 11.55 23.22
CA ASN A 75 -14.59 12.52 22.49
C ASN A 75 -14.59 12.14 21.02
N PHE A 76 -15.60 12.62 20.30
CA PHE A 76 -15.82 12.31 18.88
C PHE A 76 -14.60 12.62 18.00
N GLU A 77 -13.87 13.71 18.25
CA GLU A 77 -12.69 14.04 17.46
C GLU A 77 -11.58 13.01 17.66
N LEU A 78 -11.35 12.59 18.92
CA LEU A 78 -10.36 11.57 19.22
C LEU A 78 -10.75 10.20 18.64
N ASP A 79 -12.03 9.86 18.69
CA ASP A 79 -12.54 8.60 18.15
C ASP A 79 -12.44 8.54 16.62
N ASP A 80 -12.76 9.64 15.93
CA ASP A 80 -12.59 9.78 14.48
C ASP A 80 -11.11 9.67 14.09
N ASP A 81 -10.23 10.43 14.77
CA ASP A 81 -8.79 10.35 14.54
C ASP A 81 -8.24 8.94 14.77
N LEU A 82 -8.69 8.24 15.81
CA LEU A 82 -8.28 6.86 16.09
C LEU A 82 -8.79 5.88 15.02
N ASN A 83 -9.97 6.10 14.47
CA ASN A 83 -10.49 5.29 13.37
C ASN A 83 -9.67 5.49 12.10
N ASP A 84 -9.38 6.73 11.73
CA ASP A 84 -8.57 7.06 10.56
C ASP A 84 -7.13 6.58 10.71
N TRP A 85 -6.55 6.76 11.90
CA TRP A 85 -5.20 6.27 12.20
C TRP A 85 -5.13 4.75 12.12
N ARG A 86 -6.12 4.03 12.67
CA ARG A 86 -6.20 2.56 12.54
C ARG A 86 -6.29 2.16 11.07
N PHE A 87 -7.16 2.82 10.30
CA PHE A 87 -7.33 2.54 8.88
C PHE A 87 -6.03 2.73 8.08
N ALA A 88 -5.29 3.81 8.34
CA ALA A 88 -4.00 4.05 7.70
C ALA A 88 -2.99 2.93 8.01
N ARG A 89 -2.86 2.55 9.29
CA ARG A 89 -1.95 1.47 9.71
C ARG A 89 -2.29 0.13 9.06
N GLU A 90 -3.56 -0.27 9.11
CA GLU A 90 -4.03 -1.53 8.53
C GLU A 90 -3.87 -1.53 7.01
N SER A 91 -4.12 -0.40 6.35
CA SER A 91 -3.92 -0.25 4.91
C SER A 91 -2.45 -0.38 4.52
N ALA A 92 -1.54 0.26 5.27
CA ALA A 92 -0.09 0.11 5.04
C ALA A 92 0.35 -1.36 5.12
N GLU A 93 -0.08 -2.09 6.16
CA GLU A 93 0.23 -3.52 6.28
C GLU A 93 -0.34 -4.36 5.15
N LEU A 94 -1.60 -4.13 4.76
CA LEU A 94 -2.22 -4.82 3.63
C LEU A 94 -1.42 -4.63 2.34
N TYR A 95 -0.96 -3.40 2.07
CA TYR A 95 -0.16 -3.13 0.87
C TYR A 95 1.24 -3.73 0.96
N ARG A 96 1.85 -3.81 2.15
CA ARG A 96 3.12 -4.55 2.33
C ARG A 96 2.96 -6.03 2.03
N LEU A 97 1.86 -6.66 2.46
CA LEU A 97 1.57 -8.06 2.12
C LEU A 97 1.40 -8.25 0.61
N LYS A 98 0.65 -7.37 -0.06
CA LYS A 98 0.50 -7.40 -1.53
C LYS A 98 1.83 -7.23 -2.27
N LEU A 99 2.71 -6.37 -1.77
CA LEU A 99 4.05 -6.19 -2.34
C LEU A 99 4.88 -7.48 -2.21
N GLN A 100 4.84 -8.13 -1.05
CA GLN A 100 5.54 -9.40 -0.83
C GLN A 100 5.00 -10.51 -1.73
N GLU A 101 3.69 -10.59 -1.93
CA GLU A 101 3.07 -11.54 -2.86
C GLU A 101 3.51 -11.29 -4.31
N LEU A 102 3.50 -10.03 -4.74
CA LEU A 102 3.93 -9.63 -6.08
C LEU A 102 5.40 -9.97 -6.34
N GLN A 103 6.28 -9.75 -5.36
CA GLN A 103 7.72 -10.05 -5.46
C GLN A 103 8.03 -11.55 -5.49
N ARG A 104 7.09 -12.41 -5.04
CA ARG A 104 7.24 -13.87 -5.04
C ARG A 104 6.63 -14.55 -6.28
N ALA A 105 5.90 -13.80 -7.11
CA ALA A 105 5.16 -14.31 -8.28
C ALA A 105 6.00 -14.39 -9.57
#